data_AF-A0A1V4MIS2-F1
#
_entry.id   AF-A0A1V4MIS2-F1
#
_cell.length_a   1.000
_cell.length_b   1.000
_cell.length_c   1.000
_cell.angle_alpha   90.00
_cell.angle_beta   90.00
_cell.angle_gamma   90.00
#
_symmetry.space_group_name_H-M   'P 1'
#
loop_
_entity.id
_entity.type
_entity.pdbx_description
1 polymer ?
#
loop_
_entity_poly.entity_id
_entity_poly.type
_entity_poly.pdbx_seq_one_letter_code
_entity_poly.pdbx_strand_id
1 'polypeptide(L)'
;MGKETRLFKSEEHKSAAEVSEFLHKVAERIISGEAVLRRGQKELVLNIPKNLILEVQAEDEDKKSKGIQHSLEIEIKWFDNDLQSGQLKIG
;
A
#
# COMPACT_ATOMS: atom_id res chain seq x y z
N MET A 1 6.50 2.09 21.80
CA MET A 1 5.47 2.64 20.90
C MET A 1 6.19 3.25 19.70
N GLY A 2 5.91 2.78 18.48
CA GLY A 2 6.48 3.37 17.27
C GLY A 2 5.85 4.74 16.97
N LYS A 3 6.57 5.62 16.27
CA LYS A 3 6.05 6.91 15.81
C LYS A 3 5.55 6.75 14.37
N GLU A 4 4.28 7.03 14.13
CA GLU A 4 3.73 7.07 12.77
C GLU A 4 4.00 8.44 12.13
N THR A 5 4.39 8.47 10.86
CA THR A 5 4.49 9.71 10.07
C THR A 5 3.87 9.47 8.70
N ARG A 6 2.83 10.24 8.37
CA ARG A 6 2.13 10.11 7.10
C ARG A 6 2.83 10.91 6.00
N LEU A 7 3.42 10.21 5.03
CA LEU A 7 4.18 10.81 3.93
C LEU A 7 3.28 11.26 2.76
N PHE A 8 2.18 10.56 2.50
CA PHE A 8 1.26 10.83 1.39
C PHE A 8 -0.18 10.46 1.76
N LYS A 9 -1.19 11.20 1.25
CA LYS A 9 -2.61 10.85 1.36
C LYS A 9 -3.38 11.33 0.13
N SER A 10 -4.23 10.45 -0.40
CA SER A 10 -5.24 10.76 -1.42
C SER A 10 -6.58 10.13 -1.02
N GLU A 11 -7.68 10.74 -1.45
CA GLU A 11 -9.04 10.23 -1.27
C GLU A 11 -9.88 10.80 -2.43
N GLU A 12 -10.48 9.92 -3.24
CA GLU A 12 -11.17 10.27 -4.48
C GLU A 12 -12.34 9.30 -4.70
N HIS A 13 -13.43 9.78 -5.30
CA HIS A 13 -14.49 8.90 -5.78
C HIS A 13 -14.09 8.31 -7.13
N LYS A 14 -14.13 6.98 -7.23
CA LYS A 14 -13.80 6.23 -8.45
C LYS A 14 -14.85 5.15 -8.68
N SER A 15 -15.08 4.81 -9.95
CA SER A 15 -15.84 3.61 -10.33
C SER A 15 -15.05 2.33 -10.03
N ALA A 16 -15.74 1.19 -10.00
CA ALA A 16 -15.09 -0.11 -9.79
C ALA A 16 -14.02 -0.44 -10.86
N ALA A 17 -14.26 -0.02 -12.11
CA ALA A 17 -13.31 -0.18 -13.21
C ALA A 17 -12.03 0.64 -12.97
N GLU A 18 -12.17 1.91 -12.60
CA GLU A 18 -11.02 2.78 -12.30
C GLU A 18 -10.22 2.30 -11.08
N VAL A 19 -10.89 1.75 -10.06
CA VAL A 19 -10.22 1.13 -8.91
C VAL A 19 -9.44 -0.10 -9.35
N SER A 20 -10.03 -0.98 -10.15
CA SER A 20 -9.36 -2.19 -10.65
C SER A 20 -8.12 -1.86 -11.50
N GLU A 21 -8.25 -0.89 -12.42
CA GLU A 21 -7.11 -0.41 -13.21
C GLU A 21 -6.01 0.20 -12.34
N PHE A 22 -6.38 0.92 -11.28
CA PHE A 22 -5.41 1.49 -10.35
C PHE A 22 -4.66 0.39 -9.58
N LEU A 23 -5.39 -0.60 -9.04
CA LEU A 23 -4.78 -1.73 -8.33
C LEU A 23 -3.89 -2.57 -9.26
N HIS A 24 -4.24 -2.72 -10.53
CA HIS A 24 -3.38 -3.38 -11.51
C HIS A 24 -2.06 -2.64 -11.69
N LYS A 25 -2.09 -1.31 -11.84
CA LYS A 25 -0.88 -0.48 -11.90
C LYS A 25 -0.05 -0.59 -10.62
N VAL A 26 -0.69 -0.64 -9.46
CA VAL A 26 0.01 -0.87 -8.18
C VAL A 26 0.73 -2.21 -8.20
N ALA A 27 0.09 -3.28 -8.66
CA ALA A 27 0.71 -4.60 -8.79
C ALA A 27 1.94 -4.58 -9.73
N GLU A 28 1.84 -3.90 -10.88
CA GLU A 28 2.98 -3.72 -11.79
C GLU A 28 4.14 -2.97 -11.11
N ARG A 29 3.85 -1.92 -10.33
CA ARG A 29 4.88 -1.14 -9.63
C ARG A 29 5.58 -1.93 -8.53
N ILE A 30 4.82 -2.74 -7.79
CA ILE A 30 5.38 -3.67 -6.80
C ILE A 30 6.39 -4.61 -7.44
N ILE A 31 6.04 -5.20 -8.60
CA ILE A 31 6.95 -6.09 -9.35
C ILE A 31 8.20 -5.35 -9.83
N SER A 32 8.05 -4.09 -10.27
CA SER A 32 9.18 -3.28 -10.73
C SER A 32 10.13 -2.84 -9.61
N GLY A 33 9.68 -2.88 -8.35
CA GLY A 33 10.45 -2.43 -7.17
C GLY A 33 10.48 -0.92 -6.97
N GLU A 34 9.78 -0.14 -7.79
CA GLU A 34 9.68 1.31 -7.65
C GLU A 34 8.25 1.81 -7.94
N ALA A 35 7.75 2.70 -7.09
CA ALA A 35 6.50 3.41 -7.32
C ALA A 35 6.69 4.91 -7.14
N VAL A 36 6.14 5.71 -8.05
CA VAL A 36 6.12 7.17 -7.92
C VAL A 36 4.68 7.62 -7.72
N LEU A 37 4.38 8.15 -6.54
CA LEU A 37 3.08 8.71 -6.19
C LEU A 37 3.07 10.20 -6.49
N ARG A 38 2.08 10.66 -7.26
CA ARG A 38 1.96 12.06 -7.68
C ARG A 38 0.58 12.62 -7.33
N ARG A 39 0.55 13.84 -6.78
CA ARG A 39 -0.68 14.62 -6.58
C ARG A 39 -0.38 16.11 -6.65
N GLY A 40 -0.82 16.77 -7.73
CA GLY A 40 -0.48 18.17 -8.00
C GLY A 40 1.04 18.34 -8.11
N GLN A 41 1.62 19.18 -7.24
CA GLN A 41 3.06 19.42 -7.19
C GLN A 41 3.82 18.46 -6.25
N LYS A 42 3.11 17.56 -5.54
CA LYS A 42 3.75 16.58 -4.65
C LYS A 42 4.11 15.32 -5.42
N GLU A 43 5.36 14.90 -5.25
CA GLU A 43 5.89 13.64 -5.75
C GLU A 43 6.55 12.89 -4.59
N LEU A 44 6.28 11.60 -4.47
CA LEU A 44 6.94 10.70 -3.53
C LEU A 44 7.40 9.46 -4.29
N VAL A 45 8.70 9.18 -4.23
CA VAL A 45 9.29 7.96 -4.76
C VAL A 45 9.39 6.92 -3.64
N LEU A 46 8.90 5.72 -3.92
CA LEU A 46 8.93 4.57 -3.02
C LEU A 46 9.81 3.48 -3.64
N ASN A 47 10.84 3.07 -2.90
CA ASN A 47 11.64 1.90 -3.21
C ASN A 47 11.02 0.69 -2.51
N ILE A 48 10.49 -0.25 -3.29
CA ILE A 48 9.75 -1.41 -2.80
C ILE A 48 10.68 -2.63 -2.83
N PRO A 49 11.02 -3.24 -1.68
CA PRO A 49 11.88 -4.42 -1.64
C PRO A 49 11.13 -5.68 -2.11
N LYS A 50 11.88 -6.77 -2.29
CA LYS A 50 11.33 -8.07 -2.73
C LYS A 50 10.47 -8.75 -1.67
N ASN A 51 10.79 -8.52 -0.40
CA ASN A 51 10.08 -9.12 0.74
C ASN A 51 9.09 -8.11 1.29
N LEU A 52 7.81 -8.48 1.28
CA LEU A 52 6.70 -7.62 1.67
C LEU A 52 5.81 -8.36 2.67
N ILE A 53 5.22 -7.60 3.58
CA ILE A 53 4.14 -8.05 4.45
C ILE A 53 2.84 -7.50 3.86
N LEU A 54 1.90 -8.38 3.53
CA LEU A 54 0.58 -8.02 3.05
C LEU A 54 -0.44 -8.22 4.18
N GLU A 55 -1.19 -7.17 4.48
CA GLU A 55 -2.30 -7.19 5.43
C GLU A 55 -3.59 -6.83 4.70
N VAL A 56 -4.66 -7.58 4.97
CA VAL A 56 -5.98 -7.37 4.36
C VAL A 56 -7.02 -7.39 5.44
N GLN A 57 -7.84 -6.35 5.49
CA GLN A 57 -8.87 -6.16 6.50
C GLN A 57 -10.16 -5.68 5.85
N ALA A 58 -11.29 -6.22 6.30
CA ALA A 58 -12.61 -5.78 5.87
C ALA A 58 -13.41 -5.36 7.11
N GLU A 59 -14.09 -4.23 7.03
CA GLU A 59 -14.84 -3.67 8.15
C GLU A 59 -16.20 -3.12 7.74
N ASP A 60 -17.13 -3.16 8.70
CA ASP A 60 -18.42 -2.50 8.63
C ASP A 60 -18.45 -1.41 9.71
N GLU A 61 -18.58 -0.15 9.28
CA GLU A 61 -18.66 0.99 10.19
C GLU A 61 -20.05 1.64 10.10
N ASP A 62 -20.79 1.65 11.21
CA ASP A 62 -22.06 2.36 11.29
C ASP A 62 -21.83 3.89 11.32
N LYS A 63 -22.11 4.55 10.18
CA LYS A 63 -22.02 6.00 10.02
C LYS A 63 -23.32 6.73 10.40
N LYS A 64 -24.18 6.10 11.20
CA LYS A 64 -25.47 6.63 11.69
C LYS A 64 -26.37 7.07 10.54
N SER A 65 -26.39 8.37 10.22
CA SER A 65 -27.25 8.95 9.20
C SER A 65 -26.91 8.50 7.77
N LYS A 66 -25.71 7.98 7.54
CA LYS A 66 -25.28 7.46 6.23
C LYS A 66 -25.43 5.93 6.11
N GLY A 67 -25.90 5.26 7.16
CA GLY A 67 -25.98 3.80 7.22
C GLY A 67 -24.62 3.14 7.44
N ILE A 68 -24.54 1.84 7.14
CA ILE A 68 -23.31 1.04 7.26
C ILE A 68 -22.40 1.37 6.07
N GLN A 69 -21.17 1.76 6.36
CA GLN A 69 -20.10 1.89 5.39
C GLN A 69 -19.26 0.62 5.41
N HIS A 70 -19.10 0.00 4.25
CA HIS A 70 -18.19 -1.12 4.06
C HIS A 70 -16.82 -0.61 3.62
N SER A 71 -15.75 -1.09 4.24
CA SER A 71 -14.36 -0.83 3.83
C SER A 71 -13.61 -2.13 3.59
N LEU A 72 -12.74 -2.11 2.59
CA LEU A 72 -11.72 -3.12 2.35
C LEU A 72 -10.37 -2.39 2.33
N GLU A 73 -9.51 -2.72 3.27
CA GLU A 73 -8.16 -2.18 3.38
C GLU A 73 -7.15 -3.23 2.92
N ILE A 74 -6.21 -2.79 2.09
CA ILE A 74 -5.08 -3.60 1.60
C ILE A 74 -3.83 -2.79 1.92
N GLU A 75 -3.05 -3.27 2.88
CA GLU A 75 -1.83 -2.62 3.34
C GLU A 75 -0.60 -3.45 2.99
N ILE A 76 0.43 -2.77 2.48
CA ILE A 76 1.71 -3.39 2.12
C ILE A 76 2.79 -2.72 2.95
N LYS A 77 3.49 -3.51 3.77
CA LYS A 77 4.53 -3.06 4.70
C LYS A 77 5.87 -3.68 4.32
N TRP A 78 6.94 -2.95 4.56
CA TRP A 78 8.29 -3.45 4.42
C TRP A 78 9.25 -2.70 5.35
N PHE A 79 10.44 -3.28 5.51
CA PHE A 79 11.56 -2.67 6.23
C PHE A 79 12.69 -2.40 5.24
N ASP A 80 13.45 -1.32 5.48
CA ASP A 80 14.59 -0.95 4.62
C ASP A 80 15.69 -2.03 4.60
N ASN A 81 15.79 -2.85 5.65
CA ASN A 81 16.88 -3.78 5.88
C ASN A 81 16.55 -5.26 5.65
N ASP A 82 15.42 -5.63 5.02
CA ASP A 82 15.15 -7.04 4.68
C ASP A 82 15.85 -7.49 3.38
N LEU A 83 17.05 -6.97 3.15
CA LEU A 83 18.04 -7.48 2.23
C LEU A 83 18.88 -8.51 2.99
N GLN A 84 18.49 -9.78 2.90
CA GLN A 84 19.24 -10.95 3.35
C GLN A 84 19.43 -11.10 4.87
N SER A 85 18.42 -11.65 5.54
CA SER A 85 18.72 -12.51 6.69
C SER A 85 19.49 -13.74 6.17
N GLY A 86 20.77 -13.82 6.54
CA GLY A 86 21.80 -14.66 5.94
C GLY A 86 21.40 -16.10 5.61
N GLN A 87 21.46 -16.44 4.31
CA GLN A 87 21.47 -17.83 3.88
C GLN A 87 22.83 -18.43 4.25
N LEU A 88 22.84 -19.32 5.23
CA LEU A 88 24.02 -20.08 5.62
C LEU A 88 24.46 -20.94 4.43
N LYS A 89 25.59 -20.61 3.81
CA LYS A 89 26.23 -21.46 2.80
C LYS A 89 27.11 -22.48 3.51
N ILE A 90 26.79 -23.76 3.33
CA ILE A 90 27.70 -24.87 3.65
C ILE A 90 28.55 -25.12 2.41
N GLY A 91 29.87 -25.21 2.63
CA GLY A 91 30.83 -25.70 1.64
C GLY A 91 30.91 -27.22 1.65
#